data_AF-A0A7R9Z4W3-F1
#
_entry.id   AF-A0A7R9Z4W3-F1
#
_cell.length_a   1.000
_cell.length_b   1.000
_cell.length_c   1.000
_cell.angle_alpha   90.00
_cell.angle_beta   90.00
_cell.angle_gamma   90.00
#
_symmetry.space_group_name_H-M   'P 1'
#
loop_
_entity.id
_entity.type
_entity.pdbx_description
1 polymer ?
#
loop_
_entity_poly.entity_id
_entity_poly.type
_entity_poly.pdbx_seq_one_letter_code
_entity_poly.pdbx_strand_id
1 'polypeptide(L)'
;IEAHEKGEAEHDTLHDIKLTDSTYRIHKLSRVNDLTLDLTLGQELVEVLPRHPAAGERTRRSLANSDHAGQVRIDSVLKTVNGTARVTDVKTLTRETDPKSGLPVSIMVQTLTIVSEETGRSNTTTRYFVPFSGEIQVASTAGGSRRDRGQHESGIGGNEMEENRE
;
A
#
# COMPACT_ATOMS: atom_id res chain seq x y z
N ILE A 1 24.03 5.03 3.04
CA ILE A 1 22.67 5.02 2.46
C ILE A 1 21.76 5.52 3.56
N GLU A 2 21.36 6.79 3.52
CA GLU A 2 20.35 7.31 4.43
C GLU A 2 19.01 7.22 3.69
N ALA A 3 18.24 6.17 3.99
CA ALA A 3 16.82 6.17 3.67
C ALA A 3 16.13 6.93 4.80
N HIS A 4 15.99 8.24 4.63
CA HIS A 4 15.12 9.00 5.53
C HIS A 4 13.68 8.59 5.25
N GLU A 5 13.08 7.85 6.17
CA GLU A 5 11.63 7.71 6.28
C GLU A 5 11.09 9.10 6.65
N LYS A 6 10.89 9.96 5.64
CA LYS A 6 10.39 11.31 5.85
C LYS A 6 9.00 11.25 6.51
N GLY A 7 8.93 11.58 7.80
CA GLY A 7 7.71 12.04 8.45
C GLY A 7 6.71 10.99 8.92
N GLU A 8 7.10 9.71 9.11
CA GLU A 8 6.19 8.71 9.70
C GLU A 8 6.03 8.86 11.22
N ALA A 9 6.90 9.60 11.91
CA ALA A 9 6.81 9.78 13.36
C ALA A 9 5.55 10.52 13.84
N GLU A 10 4.85 11.22 12.93
CA GLU A 10 3.67 12.04 13.26
C GLU A 10 2.35 11.40 12.81
N HIS A 11 2.38 10.29 12.05
CA HIS A 11 1.16 9.69 11.48
C HIS A 11 1.24 8.17 11.40
N ASP A 12 0.17 7.53 11.86
CA ASP A 12 0.02 6.08 11.80
C ASP A 12 -0.07 5.58 10.35
N THR A 13 0.59 4.45 10.08
CA THR A 13 0.38 3.69 8.85
C THR A 13 -0.54 2.52 9.17
N LEU A 14 -1.69 2.46 8.50
CA LEU A 14 -2.68 1.41 8.66
C LEU A 14 -2.67 0.47 7.46
N HIS A 15 -2.97 -0.80 7.73
CA HIS A 15 -3.10 -1.83 6.69
C HIS A 15 -4.44 -2.55 6.88
N ASP A 16 -5.32 -2.49 5.88
CA ASP A 16 -6.46 -3.39 5.77
C ASP A 16 -6.04 -4.62 4.97
N ILE A 17 -6.16 -5.80 5.57
CA ILE A 17 -5.64 -7.06 5.03
C ILE A 17 -6.79 -8.04 4.88
N LYS A 18 -6.95 -8.58 3.67
CA LYS A 18 -7.91 -9.65 3.37
C LYS A 18 -7.14 -10.85 2.81
N LEU A 19 -7.20 -11.96 3.53
CA LEU A 19 -6.60 -13.23 3.14
C LEU A 19 -7.70 -14.25 2.92
N THR A 20 -7.69 -14.91 1.77
CA THR A 20 -8.52 -16.07 1.45
C THR A 20 -7.64 -17.29 1.17
N ASP A 21 -8.23 -18.42 0.80
CA ASP A 21 -7.49 -19.64 0.47
C ASP A 21 -6.63 -19.50 -0.80
N SER A 22 -6.93 -18.53 -1.66
CA SER A 22 -6.25 -18.36 -2.96
C SER A 22 -5.70 -16.97 -3.21
N THR A 23 -6.13 -15.96 -2.45
CA THR A 23 -5.75 -14.57 -2.68
C THR A 23 -5.34 -13.86 -1.41
N TYR A 24 -4.45 -12.90 -1.58
CA TYR A 24 -4.05 -11.95 -0.56
C TYR A 24 -4.23 -10.54 -1.09
N ARG A 25 -4.93 -9.70 -0.33
CA ARG A 25 -5.07 -8.27 -0.60
C ARG A 25 -4.61 -7.47 0.61
N ILE A 26 -3.77 -6.48 0.36
CA ILE A 26 -3.42 -5.46 1.35
C ILE A 26 -3.69 -4.08 0.80
N HIS A 27 -4.38 -3.28 1.58
CA HIS A 27 -4.61 -1.86 1.35
C HIS A 27 -3.86 -1.08 2.41
N LYS A 28 -2.85 -0.32 1.99
CA LYS A 28 -2.03 0.54 2.84
C LYS A 28 -2.61 1.95 2.82
N LEU A 29 -2.93 2.44 4.00
CA LEU A 29 -3.28 3.83 4.27
C LEU A 29 -2.11 4.49 4.99
N SER A 30 -1.49 5.48 4.34
CA SER A 30 -0.42 6.28 4.93
C SER A 30 -0.53 7.73 4.47
N ARG A 31 0.17 8.65 5.15
CA ARG A 31 0.24 10.07 4.71
C ARG A 31 0.87 10.22 3.32
N VAL A 32 1.77 9.34 2.92
CA VAL A 32 2.54 9.50 1.68
C VAL A 32 1.75 8.98 0.49
N ASN A 33 1.10 7.82 0.64
CA ASN A 33 0.34 7.19 -0.42
C ASN A 33 -0.76 6.27 0.13
N ASP A 34 -1.80 6.13 -0.68
CA ASP A 34 -2.75 5.04 -0.64
C ASP A 34 -2.30 4.00 -1.68
N LEU A 35 -2.10 2.75 -1.25
CA LEU A 35 -1.64 1.68 -2.13
C LEU A 35 -2.42 0.39 -1.86
N THR A 36 -3.00 -0.17 -2.93
CA THR A 36 -3.56 -1.53 -2.90
C THR A 36 -2.62 -2.49 -3.62
N LEU A 37 -2.43 -3.67 -3.06
CA LEU A 37 -1.72 -4.80 -3.67
C LEU A 37 -2.62 -6.04 -3.58
N ASP A 38 -3.01 -6.56 -4.73
CA ASP A 38 -3.79 -7.78 -4.89
C ASP A 38 -2.88 -8.89 -5.46
N LEU A 39 -2.77 -10.02 -4.77
CA LEU A 39 -1.91 -11.15 -5.13
C LEU A 39 -2.69 -12.46 -5.14
N THR A 40 -2.35 -13.33 -6.08
CA THR A 40 -2.78 -14.74 -6.05
C THR A 40 -1.68 -15.56 -5.39
N LEU A 41 -2.03 -16.40 -4.42
CA LEU A 41 -1.06 -17.21 -3.69
C LEU A 41 -0.34 -18.19 -4.63
N GLY A 42 0.99 -18.30 -4.48
CA GLY A 42 1.86 -19.13 -5.31
C GLY A 42 2.14 -18.58 -6.72
N GLN A 43 1.63 -17.40 -7.07
CA GLN A 43 1.87 -16.78 -8.37
C GLN A 43 2.68 -15.49 -8.24
N GLU A 44 3.75 -15.37 -9.04
CA GLU A 44 4.52 -14.13 -9.12
C GLU A 44 3.71 -13.08 -9.89
N LEU A 45 3.45 -11.94 -9.25
CA LEU A 45 2.98 -10.73 -9.90
C LEU A 45 4.17 -9.89 -10.33
N VAL A 46 4.23 -9.57 -11.62
CA VAL A 46 5.21 -8.62 -12.18
C VAL A 46 4.45 -7.38 -12.64
N GLU A 47 4.66 -6.27 -11.96
CA GLU A 47 4.02 -4.99 -12.26
C GLU A 47 5.04 -4.03 -12.88
N VAL A 48 4.69 -3.49 -14.05
CA VAL A 48 5.44 -2.38 -14.66
C VAL A 48 4.97 -1.07 -14.03
N LEU A 49 5.86 -0.42 -13.30
CA LEU A 49 5.59 0.86 -12.67
C LEU A 49 5.64 2.00 -13.71
N PRO A 50 4.89 3.10 -13.50
CA PRO A 50 4.91 4.26 -14.37
C PRO A 50 6.33 4.73 -14.66
N ARG A 51 6.62 4.98 -15.94
CA ARG A 51 7.93 5.41 -16.40
C ARG A 51 8.32 6.71 -15.69
N HIS A 52 9.43 6.66 -14.96
CA HIS A 52 9.98 7.86 -14.35
C HIS A 52 11.06 8.44 -15.31
N PRO A 53 11.06 9.75 -15.61
CA PRO A 53 11.99 10.35 -16.57
C PRO A 53 13.47 10.01 -16.31
N ALA A 54 13.86 9.96 -15.03
CA ALA A 54 15.22 9.63 -14.62
C ALA A 54 15.55 8.12 -14.52
N ALA A 55 14.53 7.26 -14.59
CA ALA A 55 14.66 5.82 -14.29
C ALA A 55 14.40 4.88 -15.46
N GLY A 56 13.73 5.39 -16.50
CA GLY A 56 13.09 4.52 -17.47
C GLY A 56 11.98 3.68 -16.86
N GLU A 57 11.76 2.52 -17.47
CA GLU A 57 10.77 1.53 -17.03
C GLU A 57 11.30 0.74 -15.84
N ARG A 58 10.45 0.53 -14.83
CA ARG A 58 10.80 -0.21 -13.61
C ARG A 58 9.77 -1.28 -13.36
N THR A 59 10.22 -2.47 -12.98
CA THR A 59 9.33 -3.56 -12.60
C THR A 59 9.39 -3.80 -11.10
N ARG A 60 8.23 -3.95 -10.46
CA ARG A 60 8.10 -4.55 -9.14
C ARG A 60 7.71 -6.02 -9.31
N ARG A 61 8.40 -6.91 -8.61
CA ARG A 61 8.03 -8.34 -8.54
C ARG A 61 7.54 -8.65 -7.14
N SER A 62 6.44 -9.36 -7.01
CA SER A 62 5.83 -9.73 -5.75
C SER A 62 5.35 -11.17 -5.81
N LEU A 63 5.68 -11.97 -4.79
CA LEU A 63 5.18 -13.33 -4.63
C LEU A 63 4.60 -13.48 -3.23
N ALA A 64 3.37 -13.97 -3.14
CA ALA A 64 2.74 -14.33 -1.87
C ALA A 64 2.66 -15.86 -1.74
N ASN A 65 3.13 -16.39 -0.61
CA ASN A 65 3.02 -17.80 -0.26
C ASN A 65 2.38 -17.95 1.12
N SER A 66 1.66 -19.05 1.33
CA SER A 66 1.03 -19.38 2.61
C SER A 66 1.14 -20.87 2.85
N ASP A 67 1.65 -21.25 4.02
CA ASP A 67 1.79 -22.66 4.42
C ASP A 67 0.59 -23.14 5.26
N HIS A 68 -0.29 -22.23 5.68
CA HIS A 68 -1.44 -22.49 6.55
C HIS A 68 -2.40 -21.29 6.59
N ALA A 69 -3.68 -21.59 6.84
CA ALA A 69 -4.74 -20.59 6.96
C ALA A 69 -4.41 -19.53 8.03
N GLY A 70 -4.53 -18.26 7.65
CA GLY A 70 -4.31 -17.12 8.55
C GLY A 70 -2.86 -16.65 8.66
N GLN A 71 -1.94 -17.19 7.87
CA GLN A 71 -0.62 -16.60 7.70
C GLN A 71 -0.25 -16.49 6.23
N VAL A 72 0.61 -15.55 5.90
CA VAL A 72 1.09 -15.35 4.53
C VAL A 72 2.42 -14.63 4.59
N ARG A 73 3.32 -15.01 3.71
CA ARG A 73 4.59 -14.34 3.46
C ARG A 73 4.57 -13.74 2.07
N ILE A 74 4.96 -12.48 1.98
CA ILE A 74 5.02 -11.73 0.73
C ILE A 74 6.43 -11.22 0.57
N ASP A 75 7.10 -11.64 -0.49
CA ASP A 75 8.41 -11.16 -0.87
C ASP A 75 8.24 -10.24 -2.08
N SER A 76 8.62 -8.98 -1.93
CA SER A 76 8.59 -7.98 -3.01
C SER A 76 9.97 -7.41 -3.28
N VAL A 77 10.31 -7.24 -4.56
CA VAL A 77 11.61 -6.69 -4.99
C VAL A 77 11.38 -5.58 -6.01
N LEU A 78 12.07 -4.45 -5.80
CA LEU A 78 12.04 -3.28 -6.67
C LEU A 78 13.39 -2.57 -6.66
N LYS A 79 13.86 -2.11 -7.82
CA LYS A 79 15.00 -1.18 -7.89
C LYS A 79 14.56 0.25 -7.64
N THR A 80 15.36 1.07 -6.98
CA THR A 80 15.09 2.51 -6.79
C THR A 80 14.99 3.24 -8.13
N VAL A 81 14.41 4.45 -8.13
CA VAL A 81 14.23 5.29 -9.33
C VAL A 81 15.54 5.48 -10.08
N ASN A 82 16.63 5.78 -9.37
CA ASN A 82 17.94 5.96 -9.97
C ASN A 82 18.70 4.64 -10.22
N GLY A 83 18.10 3.47 -9.93
CA GLY A 83 18.72 2.16 -10.09
C GLY A 83 19.89 1.87 -9.14
N THR A 84 20.23 2.79 -8.23
CA THR A 84 21.43 2.69 -7.37
C THR A 84 21.25 1.72 -6.21
N ALA A 85 20.03 1.31 -5.92
CA ALA A 85 19.73 0.35 -4.87
C ALA A 85 18.60 -0.60 -5.25
N ARG A 86 18.68 -1.80 -4.67
CA ARG A 86 17.62 -2.79 -4.65
C ARG A 86 16.91 -2.73 -3.31
N VAL A 87 15.59 -2.68 -3.36
CA VAL A 87 14.70 -2.70 -2.21
C VAL A 87 14.00 -4.05 -2.19
N THR A 88 14.15 -4.76 -1.08
CA THR A 88 13.42 -5.99 -0.77
C THR A 88 12.48 -5.68 0.39
N ASP A 89 11.19 -5.96 0.21
CA ASP A 89 10.15 -5.79 1.22
C ASP A 89 9.53 -7.15 1.49
N VAL A 90 9.74 -7.65 2.70
CA VAL A 90 9.16 -8.92 3.17
C VAL A 90 8.07 -8.60 4.17
N LYS A 91 6.84 -9.04 3.91
CA LYS A 91 5.73 -8.95 4.86
C LYS A 91 5.30 -10.33 5.27
N THR A 92 5.19 -10.56 6.57
CA THR A 92 4.64 -11.78 7.12
C THR A 92 3.45 -11.43 7.99
N LEU A 93 2.28 -11.97 7.67
CA LEU A 93 1.15 -11.99 8.59
C LEU A 93 1.24 -13.26 9.41
N THR A 94 1.31 -13.16 10.73
CA THR A 94 1.33 -14.29 11.67
C THR A 94 0.12 -14.24 12.60
N ARG A 95 -0.27 -15.40 13.13
CA ARG A 95 -1.22 -15.50 14.24
C ARG A 95 -0.44 -15.73 15.53
N GLU A 96 -0.69 -14.88 16.50
CA GLU A 96 -0.06 -14.87 17.82
C GLU A 96 -1.17 -14.97 18.88
N THR A 97 -0.82 -15.31 20.12
CA THR A 97 -1.77 -15.29 21.24
C THR A 97 -1.59 -13.99 22.01
N ASP A 98 -2.66 -13.19 22.15
CA ASP A 98 -2.60 -11.99 23.00
C ASP A 98 -2.40 -12.41 24.47
N PRO A 99 -1.31 -11.97 25.13
CA PRO A 99 -1.03 -12.36 26.50
C PRO A 99 -2.07 -11.88 27.51
N LYS A 100 -2.88 -10.87 27.19
CA LYS A 100 -3.90 -10.33 28.09
C LYS A 100 -5.23 -11.08 27.98
N SER A 101 -5.72 -11.30 26.76
CA SER A 101 -7.01 -11.95 26.52
C SER A 101 -6.92 -13.46 26.32
N GLY A 102 -5.74 -13.99 25.99
CA GLY A 102 -5.54 -15.38 25.59
C GLY A 102 -6.13 -15.72 24.21
N LEU A 103 -6.64 -14.73 23.48
CA LEU A 103 -7.27 -14.91 22.18
C LEU A 103 -6.24 -14.79 21.04
N PRO A 104 -6.46 -15.47 19.90
CA PRO A 104 -5.61 -15.30 18.74
C PRO A 104 -5.73 -13.89 18.15
N VAL A 105 -4.59 -13.26 17.90
CA VAL A 105 -4.46 -11.96 17.24
C VAL A 105 -3.58 -12.09 16.01
N SER A 106 -3.84 -11.28 14.99
CA SER A 106 -3.01 -11.26 13.78
C SER A 106 -2.00 -10.10 13.87
N ILE A 107 -0.73 -10.39 13.68
CA ILE A 107 0.35 -9.39 13.66
C ILE A 107 0.98 -9.42 12.28
N MET A 108 1.21 -8.25 11.68
CA MET A 108 2.01 -8.16 10.47
C MET A 108 3.40 -7.66 10.82
N VAL A 109 4.41 -8.45 10.46
CA VAL A 109 5.83 -8.06 10.54
C VAL A 109 6.28 -7.67 9.14
N GLN A 110 6.85 -6.48 9.01
CA GLN A 110 7.45 -6.01 7.77
C GLN A 110 8.95 -5.84 7.96
N THR A 111 9.74 -6.45 7.08
CA THR A 111 11.19 -6.25 7.00
C THR A 111 11.54 -5.64 5.65
N LEU A 112 12.07 -4.42 5.68
CA LEU A 112 12.53 -3.70 4.51
C LEU A 112 14.05 -3.71 4.48
N THR A 113 14.65 -4.28 3.43
CA THR A 113 16.09 -4.28 3.20
C THR A 113 16.42 -3.48 1.95
N ILE A 114 17.32 -2.50 2.09
CA ILE A 114 17.81 -1.67 0.99
C ILE A 114 19.28 -1.99 0.80
N VAL A 115 19.67 -2.44 -0.39
CA VAL A 115 21.06 -2.78 -0.75
C VAL A 115 21.53 -1.82 -1.83
N SER A 116 22.64 -1.12 -1.63
CA SER A 116 23.30 -0.35 -2.69
C SER A 116 23.93 -1.31 -3.70
N GLU A 117 23.59 -1.12 -4.98
CA GLU A 117 24.14 -1.95 -6.06
C GLU A 117 25.63 -1.61 -6.33
N GLU A 118 26.06 -0.39 -6.02
CA GLU A 118 27.45 0.06 -6.20
C GLU A 118 28.38 -0.48 -5.10
N THR A 119 27.95 -0.39 -3.83
CA THR A 119 28.84 -0.67 -2.69
C THR A 119 28.55 -2.00 -2.00
N GLY A 120 27.43 -2.66 -2.33
CA GLY A 120 26.95 -3.85 -1.63
C GLY A 120 26.48 -3.60 -0.19
N ARG A 121 26.63 -2.39 0.34
CA ARG A 121 26.18 -2.04 1.69
C ARG A 121 24.66 -2.10 1.78
N SER A 122 24.16 -2.58 2.91
CA SER A 122 22.73 -2.70 3.16
C SER A 122 22.29 -1.98 4.43
N ASN A 123 21.00 -1.62 4.47
CA ASN A 123 20.29 -1.23 5.68
C ASN A 123 18.99 -2.03 5.77
N THR A 124 18.63 -2.48 6.97
CA THR A 124 17.42 -3.27 7.22
C THR A 124 16.61 -2.65 8.33
N THR A 125 15.33 -2.41 8.07
CA THR A 125 14.35 -1.92 9.05
C THR A 125 13.27 -2.98 9.24
N THR A 126 12.91 -3.28 10.49
CA THR A 126 11.78 -4.16 10.83
C THR A 126 10.71 -3.37 11.57
N ARG A 127 9.46 -3.52 11.14
CA ARG A 127 8.28 -2.89 11.72
C ARG A 127 7.25 -3.94 12.10
N TYR A 128 6.56 -3.68 13.21
CA TYR A 128 5.49 -4.53 13.71
C TYR A 128 4.19 -3.75 13.63
N PHE A 129 3.18 -4.33 13.00
CA PHE A 129 1.84 -3.80 12.91
C PHE A 129 0.91 -4.70 13.72
N VAL A 130 0.36 -4.13 14.78
CA VAL A 130 -0.56 -4.81 15.69
C VAL A 130 -2.01 -4.53 15.27
N PRO A 131 -2.98 -5.37 15.68
CA PRO A 131 -4.39 -5.09 15.43
C PRO A 131 -4.78 -3.71 15.96
N PHE A 132 -5.48 -2.94 15.12
CA PHE A 132 -6.02 -1.65 15.50
C PHE A 132 -7.53 -1.77 15.74
N SER A 133 -7.98 -1.31 16.91
CA SER A 133 -9.41 -1.22 17.25
C SER A 133 -9.75 0.24 17.53
N GLY A 134 -10.21 0.96 16.52
CA GLY A 134 -10.54 2.38 16.57
C GLY A 134 -11.12 2.88 15.27
N GLU A 135 -11.53 4.14 15.24
CA GLU A 135 -11.99 4.78 14.00
C GLU A 135 -10.81 5.08 13.07
N ILE A 136 -10.94 4.69 11.80
CA ILE A 136 -9.94 4.99 10.78
C ILE A 136 -10.18 6.43 10.31
N GLN A 137 -9.30 7.36 10.69
CA GLN A 137 -9.26 8.67 10.08
C GLN A 137 -8.43 8.60 8.80
N VAL A 138 -9.08 8.77 7.65
CA VAL A 138 -8.40 8.74 6.35
C VAL A 138 -7.40 9.90 6.30
N ALA A 139 -6.11 9.59 6.29
CA ALA A 139 -5.07 10.59 6.18
C ALA A 139 -5.19 11.30 4.82
N SER A 140 -5.18 12.64 4.83
CA SER A 140 -5.01 13.44 3.61
C SER A 140 -3.65 13.11 2.99
N THR A 141 -3.63 12.23 1.98
CA THR A 141 -2.38 11.82 1.33
C THR A 141 -1.71 13.01 0.66
N ALA A 142 -0.39 13.12 0.75
CA ALA A 142 0.38 14.21 0.13
C ALA A 142 0.25 14.28 -1.41
N GLY A 143 -0.30 13.23 -2.04
CA GLY A 143 -0.64 13.18 -3.47
C GLY A 143 -2.12 13.38 -3.81
N GLY A 144 -2.99 13.55 -2.82
CA GLY A 144 -4.45 13.51 -2.97
C GLY A 144 -5.11 14.88 -3.04
N SER A 145 -4.94 15.63 -4.13
CA SER A 145 -5.95 16.60 -4.56
C SER A 145 -5.81 16.95 -6.05
N ARG A 146 -6.21 16.05 -6.94
CA ARG A 146 -6.45 16.38 -8.36
C ARG A 146 -7.69 15.74 -8.98
N ARG A 147 -8.56 15.09 -8.20
CA ARG A 147 -9.77 14.45 -8.74
C ARG A 147 -11.10 14.99 -8.23
N ASP A 148 -11.11 16.15 -7.56
CA ASP A 148 -12.37 16.72 -7.08
C ASP A 148 -12.51 18.22 -7.39
N ARG A 149 -12.39 18.56 -8.68
CA ARG A 149 -13.03 19.76 -9.23
C ARG A 149 -13.69 19.40 -10.54
N GLY A 150 -15.02 19.31 -10.52
CA GLY A 150 -15.79 19.39 -11.74
C GLY A 150 -17.12 18.65 -11.78
N GLN A 151 -17.81 18.39 -10.67
CA GLN A 151 -19.25 18.06 -10.71
C GLN A 151 -19.97 18.71 -9.53
N HIS A 152 -20.52 19.90 -9.79
CA HIS A 152 -21.56 20.68 -9.07
C HIS A 152 -21.35 22.12 -9.61
N GLU A 153 -22.25 22.84 -10.29
CA GLU A 153 -23.71 22.85 -10.37
C GLU A 153 -24.14 23.53 -11.69
N SER A 154 -25.24 23.08 -12.30
CA SER A 154 -26.23 23.97 -12.92
C SER A 154 -27.43 23.14 -13.37
N GLY A 155 -28.32 22.91 -12.41
CA GLY A 155 -29.68 22.46 -12.70
C GLY A 155 -30.64 23.27 -11.87
N ILE A 156 -31.05 24.44 -12.36
CA ILE A 156 -32.35 25.06 -12.06
C ILE A 156 -32.76 25.89 -13.29
N GLY A 157 -33.91 25.57 -13.89
CA GLY A 157 -34.53 26.42 -14.90
C GLY A 157 -35.34 25.70 -15.97
N GLY A 158 -36.21 24.77 -15.58
CA GLY A 158 -37.37 24.46 -16.42
C GLY A 158 -38.36 25.63 -16.34
N ASN A 159 -38.82 26.12 -17.48
CA ASN A 159 -40.21 26.51 -17.65
C ASN A 159 -40.59 26.46 -19.13
N GLU A 160 -41.84 26.09 -19.31
CA GLU A 160 -42.48 25.55 -20.49
C GLU A 160 -42.61 26.54 -21.65
N MET A 161 -42.76 25.95 -22.84
CA MET A 161 -43.27 26.62 -24.03
C MET A 161 -44.76 26.96 -23.86
N GLU A 162 -45.20 27.83 -24.78
CA GLU A 162 -46.52 27.85 -25.44
C GLU A 162 -47.56 28.84 -24.91
N GLU A 163 -47.78 29.88 -25.72
CA GLU A 163 -49.03 30.54 -26.13
C GLU A 163 -48.68 31.95 -26.63
N ASN A 164 -49.30 32.62 -27.60
CA ASN A 164 -50.24 32.35 -28.70
C ASN A 164 -50.42 33.74 -29.38
N ARG A 165 -50.62 33.82 -30.70
CA ARG A 165 -51.22 34.97 -31.45
C ARG A 165 -50.37 36.26 -31.51
N GLU A 166 -50.29 37.04 -32.58
CA GLU A 166 -50.92 37.13 -33.92
C GLU A 166 -49.93 37.86 -34.84
#